data_AF-K1SF82-F1
#
_entry.id   AF-K1SF82-F1
#
_cell.length_a   1.000
_cell.length_b   1.000
_cell.length_c   1.000
_cell.angle_alpha   90.00
_cell.angle_beta   90.00
_cell.angle_gamma   90.00
#
_symmetry.space_group_name_H-M   'P 1'
#
loop_
_entity.id
_entity.type
_entity.pdbx_description
1 polymer ?
#
loop_
_entity_poly.entity_id
_entity_poly.type
_entity_poly.pdbx_seq_one_letter_code
_entity_poly.pdbx_strand_id
1 'polypeptide(L)'
;SASLGYKHTYYLEGTLRGDKSSTLPTNNNTYVYPSVSGSLVFSEFIKNKKFINYGKIRASWAKVGSDTDPYQLALNYSTGKYSYSGYTIGMIANSTQPNKDLKPTMTGSYEVGLEMKFLNGRLGLDATYYNQNSKNQILSLASTTTSGYAYRLINAGEIQNQGIEIALNARALQIKDFAWDLGVNFSKNTNKVKSLVDGMDYFELAKATWCGVSVGAQVGENYG
;
A
#
# COMPACT_ATOMS: atom_id res chain seq x y z
N SER A 1 5.82 -18.46 -9.56
CA SER A 1 5.16 -17.62 -10.58
C SER A 1 5.18 -18.36 -11.90
N ALA A 2 4.33 -17.98 -12.84
CA ALA A 2 4.34 -18.48 -14.21
C ALA A 2 4.14 -17.30 -15.17
N SER A 3 4.87 -17.30 -16.28
CA SER A 3 4.78 -16.26 -17.31
C SER A 3 4.62 -16.92 -18.67
N LEU A 4 3.69 -16.41 -19.47
CA LEU A 4 3.37 -16.88 -20.80
C LEU A 4 3.48 -15.70 -21.76
N GLY A 5 4.24 -15.91 -22.84
CA GLY A 5 4.38 -14.95 -23.94
C GLY A 5 3.97 -15.59 -25.25
N TYR A 6 3.26 -14.84 -26.10
CA TYR A 6 2.88 -15.30 -27.43
C TYR A 6 3.19 -14.24 -28.49
N LYS A 7 3.92 -14.66 -29.53
CA LYS A 7 4.28 -13.85 -30.72
C LYS A 7 4.95 -12.51 -30.42
N HIS A 8 5.58 -12.38 -29.25
CA HIS A 8 6.12 -11.11 -28.74
C HIS A 8 5.05 -9.99 -28.55
N THR A 9 3.77 -10.34 -28.62
CA THR A 9 2.65 -9.40 -28.60
C THR A 9 1.83 -9.51 -27.32
N TYR A 10 1.55 -10.73 -26.87
CA TYR A 10 0.70 -11.00 -25.71
C TYR A 10 1.55 -11.56 -24.59
N TYR A 11 1.36 -11.03 -23.38
CA TYR A 11 2.01 -11.51 -22.18
C TYR A 11 0.98 -11.67 -21.07
N LEU A 12 1.07 -12.77 -20.34
CA LEU A 12 0.26 -13.05 -19.16
C LEU A 12 1.17 -13.62 -18.08
N GLU A 13 1.09 -13.09 -16.87
CA GLU A 13 1.84 -13.54 -15.71
C GLU A 13 0.88 -13.79 -14.55
N GLY A 14 1.11 -14.88 -13.84
CA GLY A 14 0.40 -15.24 -12.62
C GLY A 14 1.38 -15.54 -11.50
N THR A 15 1.09 -15.05 -10.30
CA THR A 15 1.80 -15.42 -9.08
C THR A 15 0.82 -15.89 -8.02
N LEU A 16 1.24 -16.87 -7.24
CA LEU A 16 0.54 -17.32 -6.06
C LEU A 16 1.58 -17.40 -4.96
N ARG A 17 1.37 -16.65 -3.88
CA ARG A 17 2.24 -16.65 -2.71
C ARG A 17 1.43 -16.94 -1.46
N GLY A 18 2.00 -17.73 -0.57
CA GLY A 18 1.48 -18.00 0.76
C GLY A 18 2.57 -17.74 1.78
N ASP A 19 2.25 -16.94 2.80
CA ASP A 19 3.14 -16.63 3.90
C ASP A 19 2.54 -17.13 5.21
N LYS A 20 3.41 -17.46 6.17
CA LYS A 20 3.04 -17.78 7.54
C LYS A 20 3.89 -16.94 8.50
N SER A 21 3.27 -16.04 9.24
CA SER A 21 3.99 -15.12 10.13
C SER A 21 3.83 -15.46 11.61
N SER A 22 4.94 -15.56 12.34
CA SER A 22 4.92 -15.77 13.80
C SER A 22 4.42 -14.56 14.59
N THR A 23 4.33 -13.38 13.96
CA THR A 23 3.84 -12.16 14.62
C THR A 23 2.31 -12.07 14.61
N LEU A 24 1.63 -12.98 13.93
CA LEU A 24 0.17 -13.10 13.90
C LEU A 24 -0.34 -14.28 14.76
N PRO A 25 -1.60 -14.23 15.24
CA PRO A 25 -2.18 -15.32 16.02
C PRO A 25 -2.14 -16.66 15.27
N THR A 26 -1.93 -17.76 15.99
CA THR A 26 -1.80 -19.11 15.39
C THR A 26 -2.95 -19.49 14.46
N ASN A 27 -4.16 -18.99 14.74
CA ASN A 27 -5.36 -19.27 13.96
C ASN A 27 -5.47 -18.40 12.69
N ASN A 28 -4.76 -17.27 12.61
CA ASN A 28 -4.82 -16.28 11.53
C ASN A 28 -3.45 -15.96 10.91
N ASN A 29 -2.43 -16.78 11.17
CA ASN A 29 -1.05 -16.48 10.79
C ASN A 29 -0.67 -16.89 9.37
N THR A 30 -1.51 -17.68 8.70
CA THR A 30 -1.25 -18.20 7.36
C THR A 30 -2.16 -17.51 6.36
N TYR A 31 -1.60 -16.91 5.32
CA TYR A 31 -2.36 -16.16 4.34
C TYR A 31 -1.79 -16.29 2.93
N VAL A 32 -2.69 -16.49 1.97
CA VAL A 32 -2.38 -16.70 0.56
C VAL A 32 -2.92 -15.53 -0.25
N TYR A 33 -2.09 -15.00 -1.14
CA TYR A 33 -2.41 -13.84 -1.94
C TYR A 33 -1.91 -14.02 -3.39
N PRO A 34 -2.82 -14.07 -4.37
CA PRO A 34 -2.48 -14.20 -5.78
C PRO A 34 -2.24 -12.83 -6.44
N SER A 35 -1.54 -12.85 -7.58
CA SER A 35 -1.55 -11.75 -8.54
C SER A 35 -1.65 -12.26 -9.97
N VAL A 36 -2.21 -11.44 -10.85
CA VAL A 36 -2.26 -11.66 -12.29
C VAL A 36 -1.96 -10.35 -13.00
N SER A 37 -1.13 -10.40 -14.02
CA SER A 37 -0.88 -9.25 -14.89
C SER A 37 -0.90 -9.69 -16.35
N GLY A 38 -1.39 -8.81 -17.20
CA GLY A 38 -1.47 -9.02 -18.64
C GLY A 38 -0.96 -7.80 -19.37
N SER A 39 -0.33 -8.00 -20.52
CA SER A 39 0.01 -6.89 -21.40
C SER A 39 -0.06 -7.26 -22.87
N LEU A 40 -0.37 -6.26 -23.69
CA LEU A 40 -0.56 -6.35 -25.12
C LEU A 40 0.28 -5.28 -25.81
N VAL A 41 1.28 -5.69 -26.57
CA VAL A 41 2.09 -4.82 -27.44
C VAL A 41 1.35 -4.59 -28.75
N PHE A 42 0.36 -3.70 -28.72
CA PHE A 42 -0.53 -3.45 -29.85
C PHE A 42 0.17 -2.78 -31.05
N SER A 43 1.38 -2.24 -30.88
CA SER A 43 2.17 -1.70 -32.00
C SER A 43 2.50 -2.72 -33.08
N GLU A 44 2.43 -4.02 -32.79
CA GLU A 44 2.60 -5.06 -33.82
C GLU A 44 1.45 -5.11 -34.83
N PHE A 45 0.29 -4.53 -34.51
CA PHE A 45 -0.84 -4.43 -35.44
C PHE A 45 -0.85 -3.13 -36.25
N ILE A 46 0.04 -2.19 -35.92
CA ILE A 46 0.09 -0.86 -36.55
C ILE A 46 1.05 -0.90 -37.74
N LYS A 47 0.53 -0.61 -38.94
CA LYS A 47 1.32 -0.57 -40.19
C LYS A 47 2.32 0.60 -40.22
N ASN A 48 1.96 1.75 -39.65
CA ASN A 48 2.81 2.96 -39.66
C ASN A 48 3.72 3.04 -38.42
N LYS A 49 4.82 2.26 -38.44
CA LYS A 49 5.82 2.27 -37.36
C LYS A 49 6.72 3.53 -37.33
N LYS A 50 6.57 4.47 -38.28
CA LYS A 50 7.35 5.73 -38.29
C LYS A 50 6.79 6.77 -37.30
N PHE A 51 5.48 6.77 -37.11
CA PHE A 51 4.82 7.69 -36.17
C PHE A 51 4.68 7.08 -34.78
N ILE A 52 4.21 5.82 -34.68
CA ILE A 52 4.11 5.06 -33.43
C ILE A 52 5.11 3.92 -33.49
N ASN A 53 6.21 4.03 -32.75
CA ASN A 53 7.27 3.02 -32.73
C ASN A 53 6.94 1.89 -31.76
N TYR A 54 6.27 2.22 -30.67
CA TYR A 54 5.92 1.28 -29.62
C TYR A 54 4.60 1.66 -28.98
N GLY A 55 3.80 0.64 -28.65
CA GLY A 55 2.52 0.80 -27.99
C GLY A 55 2.23 -0.46 -27.21
N LYS A 56 2.07 -0.31 -25.89
CA LYS A 56 1.74 -1.39 -24.97
C LYS A 56 0.64 -0.95 -24.02
N ILE A 57 -0.40 -1.76 -23.90
CA ILE A 57 -1.38 -1.64 -22.82
C ILE A 57 -1.11 -2.74 -21.81
N ARG A 58 -1.20 -2.42 -20.52
CA ARG A 58 -0.98 -3.36 -19.41
C ARG A 58 -2.12 -3.24 -18.42
N ALA A 59 -2.51 -4.36 -17.83
CA ALA A 59 -3.48 -4.40 -16.75
C ALA A 59 -3.00 -5.42 -15.71
N SER A 60 -3.18 -5.12 -14.43
CA SER A 60 -2.83 -6.04 -13.36
C SER A 60 -3.87 -6.01 -12.25
N TRP A 61 -3.96 -7.12 -11.54
CA TRP A 61 -4.70 -7.26 -10.31
C TRP A 61 -3.86 -8.07 -9.34
N ALA A 62 -3.71 -7.58 -8.11
CA ALA A 62 -2.92 -8.27 -7.10
C ALA A 62 -3.59 -8.17 -5.73
N LYS A 63 -3.31 -9.16 -4.90
CA LYS A 63 -3.46 -9.05 -3.45
C LYS A 63 -2.07 -9.15 -2.83
N VAL A 64 -1.84 -8.38 -1.78
CA VAL A 64 -0.62 -8.43 -0.98
C VAL A 64 -1.01 -8.47 0.50
N GLY A 65 -0.53 -9.50 1.20
CA GLY A 65 -0.69 -9.63 2.64
C GLY A 65 0.48 -8.99 3.40
N SER A 66 0.20 -8.44 4.57
CA SER A 66 1.20 -7.97 5.54
C SER A 66 0.83 -8.41 6.95
N ASP A 67 1.86 -8.60 7.78
CA ASP A 67 1.76 -8.95 9.19
C ASP A 67 1.98 -7.73 10.11
N THR A 68 2.36 -7.97 11.37
CA THR A 68 2.62 -6.94 12.39
C THR A 68 4.00 -7.11 13.01
N ASP A 69 4.40 -6.19 13.88
CA ASP A 69 5.67 -6.23 14.58
C ASP A 69 5.74 -7.41 15.58
N PRO A 70 6.95 -7.89 15.93
CA PRO A 70 7.13 -8.92 16.94
C PRO A 70 6.54 -8.56 18.31
N TYR A 71 6.15 -9.59 19.07
CA TYR A 71 5.69 -9.50 20.47
C TYR A 71 4.43 -8.66 20.72
N GLN A 72 3.61 -8.42 19.68
CA GLN A 72 2.36 -7.68 19.77
C GLN A 72 1.15 -8.50 20.27
N LEU A 73 1.30 -9.82 20.44
CA LEU A 73 0.20 -10.73 20.74
C LEU A 73 0.05 -11.09 22.23
N ALA A 74 1.07 -10.80 23.04
CA ALA A 74 1.14 -11.22 24.43
C ALA A 74 1.19 -10.02 25.38
N LEU A 75 0.63 -10.22 26.58
CA LEU A 75 0.87 -9.33 27.71
C LEU A 75 2.18 -9.74 28.36
N ASN A 76 3.14 -8.83 28.34
CA ASN A 76 4.46 -8.98 28.92
C ASN A 76 4.52 -8.22 30.25
N TYR A 77 5.29 -8.77 31.18
CA TYR A 77 5.61 -8.13 32.44
C TYR A 77 7.09 -7.74 32.44
N SER A 78 7.40 -6.58 32.99
CA SER A 78 8.76 -6.10 33.18
C SER A 78 8.97 -5.72 34.64
N THR A 79 10.23 -5.57 35.02
CA THR A 79 10.58 -5.00 36.32
C THR A 79 10.43 -3.49 36.27
N GLY A 80 9.80 -2.93 37.29
CA GLY A 80 9.62 -1.50 37.47
C GLY A 80 10.94 -0.76 37.59
N LYS A 81 10.96 0.49 37.10
CA LYS A 81 12.12 1.39 37.23
C LYS A 81 12.47 1.69 38.70
N TYR A 82 11.49 1.60 39.59
CA TYR A 82 11.63 1.90 41.01
C TYR A 82 11.40 0.64 41.85
N SER A 83 12.25 0.45 42.85
CA SER A 83 12.13 -0.60 43.87
C SER A 83 11.53 -0.02 45.15
N TYR A 84 10.73 -0.80 45.85
CA TYR A 84 10.22 -0.41 47.17
C TYR A 84 10.91 -1.25 48.25
N SER A 85 11.57 -0.58 49.20
CA SER A 85 12.31 -1.24 50.30
C SER A 85 13.33 -2.29 49.84
N GLY A 86 13.99 -2.08 48.68
CA GLY A 86 14.97 -3.02 48.13
C GLY A 86 14.37 -4.17 47.30
N TYR A 87 13.04 -4.27 47.19
CA TYR A 87 12.35 -5.26 46.36
C TYR A 87 12.01 -4.69 44.99
N THR A 88 12.36 -5.42 43.94
CA THR A 88 11.96 -5.11 42.57
C THR A 88 10.46 -5.36 42.39
N ILE A 89 9.74 -4.35 41.92
CA ILE A 89 8.30 -4.46 41.66
C ILE A 89 8.09 -4.94 40.22
N GLY A 90 7.14 -5.84 39.99
CA GLY A 90 6.70 -6.20 38.63
C GLY A 90 5.65 -5.23 38.12
N MET A 91 5.71 -4.87 36.84
CA MET A 91 4.71 -4.04 36.16
C MET A 91 4.35 -4.62 34.79
N ILE A 92 3.18 -4.25 34.29
CA ILE A 92 2.81 -4.54 32.90
C ILE A 92 3.73 -3.70 32.01
N ALA A 93 4.43 -4.37 31.09
CA ALA A 93 5.36 -3.71 30.17
C ALA A 93 4.62 -3.04 29.00
N ASN A 94 3.44 -3.55 28.65
CA ASN A 94 2.67 -3.11 27.50
C ASN A 94 1.93 -1.79 27.79
N SER A 95 2.13 -0.79 26.94
CA SER A 95 1.24 0.38 26.83
C SER A 95 0.01 0.12 25.95
N THR A 96 0.08 -0.92 25.12
CA THR A 96 -0.92 -1.30 24.13
C THR A 96 -1.51 -2.67 24.47
N GLN A 97 -2.83 -2.74 24.57
CA GLN A 97 -3.56 -3.98 24.74
C GLN A 97 -3.41 -4.87 23.50
N PRO A 98 -2.88 -6.10 23.63
CA PRO A 98 -2.78 -7.07 22.53
C PRO A 98 -4.15 -7.49 22.01
N ASN A 99 -4.18 -7.93 20.75
CA ASN A 99 -5.38 -8.47 20.14
C ASN A 99 -5.13 -9.89 19.62
N LYS A 100 -5.77 -10.85 20.29
CA LYS A 100 -5.66 -12.29 19.99
C LYS A 100 -6.36 -12.69 18.69
N ASP A 101 -7.25 -11.84 18.19
CA ASP A 101 -8.07 -12.08 17.01
C ASP A 101 -7.57 -11.30 15.78
N LEU A 102 -6.32 -10.80 15.83
CA LEU A 102 -5.68 -10.10 14.73
C LEU A 102 -5.72 -10.91 13.44
N LYS A 103 -6.05 -10.23 12.36
CA LYS A 103 -6.01 -10.71 10.99
C LYS A 103 -4.83 -10.05 10.25
N PRO A 104 -4.27 -10.70 9.22
CA PRO A 104 -3.30 -10.04 8.35
C PRO A 104 -3.94 -8.85 7.64
N THR A 105 -3.14 -7.82 7.38
CA THR A 105 -3.54 -6.71 6.51
C THR A 105 -3.57 -7.22 5.08
N MET A 106 -4.65 -6.96 4.35
CA MET A 106 -4.82 -7.39 2.97
C MET A 106 -5.03 -6.19 2.07
N THR A 107 -4.08 -5.97 1.16
CA THR A 107 -4.12 -4.90 0.18
C THR A 107 -4.45 -5.49 -1.18
N GLY A 108 -5.63 -5.17 -1.72
CA GLY A 108 -6.00 -5.48 -3.09
C GLY A 108 -5.70 -4.29 -4.00
N SER A 109 -5.04 -4.51 -5.12
CA SER A 109 -4.77 -3.47 -6.12
C SER A 109 -5.22 -3.91 -7.50
N TYR A 110 -5.67 -2.95 -8.30
CA TYR A 110 -5.77 -3.08 -9.73
C TYR A 110 -5.14 -1.87 -10.41
N GLU A 111 -4.52 -2.11 -11.55
CA GLU A 111 -3.78 -1.10 -12.29
C GLU A 111 -4.00 -1.29 -13.78
N VAL A 112 -4.13 -0.17 -14.49
CA VAL A 112 -4.19 -0.14 -15.96
C VAL A 112 -3.19 0.91 -16.43
N GLY A 113 -2.29 0.50 -17.33
CA GLY A 113 -1.24 1.34 -17.87
C GLY A 113 -1.20 1.34 -19.39
N LEU A 114 -0.74 2.45 -19.95
CA LEU A 114 -0.50 2.67 -21.36
C LEU A 114 0.90 3.23 -21.54
N GLU A 115 1.72 2.53 -22.31
CA GLU A 115 3.04 3.00 -22.74
C GLU A 115 3.03 3.21 -24.25
N MET A 116 3.48 4.38 -24.70
CA MET A 116 3.59 4.72 -26.12
C MET A 116 4.91 5.42 -26.41
N LYS A 117 5.52 5.11 -27.56
CA LYS A 117 6.70 5.81 -28.10
C LYS A 117 6.43 6.24 -29.53
N PHE A 118 6.79 7.49 -29.82
CA PHE A 118 6.55 8.14 -31.10
C PHE A 118 7.85 8.71 -31.69
N LEU A 119 7.81 9.03 -32.99
CA LEU A 119 8.85 9.77 -33.71
C LEU A 119 10.27 9.14 -33.58
N ASN A 120 10.35 7.83 -33.77
CA ASN A 120 11.56 7.02 -33.55
C ASN A 120 12.07 7.06 -32.11
N GLY A 121 11.14 7.01 -31.15
CA GLY A 121 11.45 7.03 -29.72
C GLY A 121 11.82 8.40 -29.17
N ARG A 122 11.59 9.48 -29.94
CA ARG A 122 11.84 10.86 -29.47
C ARG A 122 10.78 11.38 -28.54
N LEU A 123 9.56 10.84 -28.56
CA LEU A 123 8.51 11.21 -27.62
C LEU A 123 7.98 9.93 -26.96
N GLY A 124 7.93 9.92 -25.64
CA GLY A 124 7.43 8.82 -24.81
C GLY A 124 6.32 9.30 -23.91
N LEU A 125 5.27 8.50 -23.80
CA LEU A 125 4.18 8.65 -22.84
C LEU A 125 4.05 7.36 -22.06
N ASP A 126 4.09 7.46 -20.73
CA ASP A 126 3.59 6.44 -19.82
C ASP A 126 2.43 7.05 -19.04
N ALA A 127 1.29 6.38 -19.03
CA ALA A 127 0.14 6.77 -18.24
C ALA A 127 -0.37 5.55 -17.49
N THR A 128 -0.59 5.71 -16.19
CA THR A 128 -0.99 4.64 -15.29
C THR A 128 -2.11 5.13 -14.40
N TYR A 129 -3.20 4.36 -14.34
CA TYR A 129 -4.25 4.51 -13.36
C TYR A 129 -4.22 3.33 -12.41
N TYR A 130 -4.24 3.61 -11.11
CA TYR A 130 -4.25 2.58 -10.09
C TYR A 130 -5.32 2.85 -9.05
N ASN A 131 -5.73 1.76 -8.40
CA ASN A 131 -6.60 1.80 -7.24
C ASN A 131 -6.23 0.64 -6.32
N GLN A 132 -6.02 0.97 -5.06
CA GLN A 132 -5.51 0.09 -4.03
C GLN A 132 -6.39 0.23 -2.79
N ASN A 133 -6.95 -0.89 -2.33
CA ASN A 133 -7.77 -0.96 -1.13
C ASN A 133 -7.07 -1.85 -0.11
N SER A 134 -6.62 -1.23 0.98
CA SER A 134 -6.02 -1.90 2.13
C SER A 134 -7.10 -2.13 3.19
N LYS A 135 -7.32 -3.40 3.54
CA LYS A 135 -8.30 -3.85 4.54
C LYS A 135 -7.59 -4.47 5.74
N ASN A 136 -8.21 -4.36 6.92
CA ASN A 136 -7.72 -4.92 8.17
C ASN A 136 -6.35 -4.39 8.58
N GLN A 137 -6.03 -3.13 8.27
CA GLN A 137 -4.74 -2.56 8.58
C GLN A 137 -4.48 -2.61 10.09
N ILE A 138 -3.36 -3.18 10.51
CA ILE A 138 -3.06 -3.33 11.94
C ILE A 138 -2.57 -1.97 12.48
N LEU A 139 -3.36 -1.34 13.34
CA LEU A 139 -3.09 -0.02 13.91
C LEU A 139 -3.27 -0.03 15.43
N SER A 140 -2.52 0.85 16.11
CA SER A 140 -2.67 1.09 17.54
C SER A 140 -3.68 2.23 17.76
N LEU A 141 -4.84 1.93 18.32
CA LEU A 141 -5.90 2.90 18.61
C LEU A 141 -5.77 3.41 20.04
N ALA A 142 -5.81 4.73 20.25
CA ALA A 142 -5.92 5.31 21.58
C ALA A 142 -7.18 4.80 22.32
N SER A 143 -7.01 4.35 23.55
CA SER A 143 -8.09 3.87 24.40
C SER A 143 -8.18 4.69 25.68
N THR A 144 -9.30 4.55 26.40
CA THR A 144 -9.42 5.14 27.72
C THR A 144 -8.42 4.47 28.67
N THR A 145 -7.64 5.26 29.38
CA THR A 145 -6.68 4.75 30.39
C THR A 145 -7.37 4.00 31.53
N THR A 146 -8.69 4.19 31.71
CA THR A 146 -9.50 3.38 32.65
C THR A 146 -9.52 1.89 32.30
N SER A 147 -9.22 1.51 31.05
CA SER A 147 -9.06 0.12 30.63
C SER A 147 -7.78 -0.54 31.17
N GLY A 148 -6.87 0.24 31.76
CA GLY A 148 -5.53 -0.19 32.16
C GLY A 148 -4.48 -0.07 31.04
N TYR A 149 -4.87 0.31 29.82
CA TYR A 149 -3.98 0.52 28.68
C TYR A 149 -4.27 1.86 28.01
N ALA A 150 -3.22 2.50 27.48
CA ALA A 150 -3.36 3.76 26.73
C ALA A 150 -3.78 3.51 25.27
N TYR A 151 -3.49 2.31 24.76
CA TYR A 151 -3.82 1.93 23.39
C TYR A 151 -4.36 0.50 23.32
N ARG A 152 -5.03 0.17 22.23
CA ARG A 152 -5.40 -1.20 21.85
C ARG A 152 -5.03 -1.48 20.41
N LEU A 153 -4.50 -2.66 20.15
CA LEU A 153 -4.13 -3.08 18.79
C LEU A 153 -5.37 -3.59 18.06
N ILE A 154 -5.64 -3.06 16.87
CA ILE A 154 -6.86 -3.37 16.13
C ILE A 154 -6.55 -3.63 14.66
N ASN A 155 -7.39 -4.44 14.01
CA ASN A 155 -7.53 -4.36 12.57
C ASN A 155 -8.44 -3.18 12.25
N ALA A 156 -7.85 -2.07 11.81
CA ALA A 156 -8.57 -0.93 11.27
C ALA A 156 -9.32 -1.31 9.99
N GLY A 157 -10.25 -0.46 9.57
CA GLY A 157 -11.14 -0.74 8.45
C GLY A 157 -10.45 -0.70 7.09
N GLU A 158 -11.10 -0.04 6.14
CA GLU A 158 -10.66 0.00 4.74
C GLU A 158 -10.16 1.39 4.37
N ILE A 159 -8.94 1.45 3.83
CA ILE A 159 -8.32 2.66 3.28
C ILE A 159 -8.11 2.45 1.79
N GLN A 160 -8.58 3.39 0.99
CA GLN A 160 -8.44 3.38 -0.47
C GLN A 160 -7.44 4.44 -0.91
N ASN A 161 -6.44 4.04 -1.69
CA ASN A 161 -5.57 4.92 -2.46
C ASN A 161 -5.91 4.76 -3.95
N GLN A 162 -6.16 5.84 -4.65
CA GLN A 162 -6.37 5.79 -6.10
C GLN A 162 -5.76 7.00 -6.76
N GLY A 163 -5.21 6.81 -7.95
CA GLY A 163 -4.45 7.86 -8.57
C GLY A 163 -4.17 7.65 -10.03
N ILE A 164 -3.66 8.72 -10.63
CA ILE A 164 -3.14 8.74 -11.98
C ILE A 164 -1.69 9.19 -11.92
N GLU A 165 -0.86 8.49 -12.66
CA GLU A 165 0.55 8.80 -12.88
C GLU A 165 0.78 8.94 -14.37
N ILE A 166 1.43 10.02 -14.78
CA ILE A 166 1.75 10.32 -16.17
C ILE A 166 3.22 10.72 -16.22
N ALA A 167 3.97 10.11 -17.12
CA ALA A 167 5.32 10.52 -17.47
C ALA A 167 5.40 10.82 -18.97
N LEU A 168 5.90 12.00 -19.28
CA LEU A 168 6.17 12.48 -20.63
C LEU A 168 7.66 12.68 -20.77
N ASN A 169 8.26 12.04 -21.78
CA ASN A 169 9.68 12.19 -22.08
C ASN A 169 9.83 12.61 -23.54
N ALA A 170 10.65 13.61 -23.82
CA ALA A 170 10.84 14.13 -25.17
C ALA A 170 12.30 14.47 -25.44
N ARG A 171 12.88 13.93 -26.51
CA ARG A 171 14.09 14.47 -27.13
C ARG A 171 13.71 15.68 -27.96
N ALA A 172 13.66 16.84 -27.31
CA ALA A 172 13.20 18.09 -27.89
C ALA A 172 14.11 18.56 -29.04
N LEU A 173 15.43 18.35 -28.92
CA LEU A 173 16.40 18.73 -29.94
C LEU A 173 17.48 17.66 -30.09
N GLN A 174 17.88 17.39 -31.34
CA GLN A 174 19.04 16.58 -31.65
C GLN A 174 19.76 17.14 -32.87
N ILE A 175 20.96 17.70 -32.66
CA ILE A 175 21.81 18.29 -33.71
C ILE A 175 23.21 17.72 -33.56
N LYS A 176 23.64 16.87 -34.50
CA LYS A 176 24.96 16.20 -34.47
C LYS A 176 25.23 15.56 -33.10
N ASP A 177 26.18 16.12 -32.36
CA ASP A 177 26.66 15.62 -31.07
C ASP A 177 25.91 16.22 -29.87
N PHE A 178 24.93 17.10 -30.12
CA PHE A 178 24.08 17.71 -29.10
C PHE A 178 22.70 17.07 -29.08
N ALA A 179 22.25 16.65 -27.90
CA ALA A 179 20.89 16.21 -27.64
C ALA A 179 20.33 16.92 -26.41
N TRP A 180 19.07 17.36 -26.51
CA TRP A 180 18.33 17.93 -25.38
C TRP A 180 17.11 17.09 -25.10
N ASP A 181 17.12 16.43 -23.95
CA ASP A 181 16.05 15.58 -23.46
C ASP A 181 15.29 16.30 -22.33
N LEU A 182 13.97 16.28 -22.42
CA LEU A 182 13.03 16.86 -21.47
C LEU A 182 12.19 15.74 -20.85
N GLY A 183 11.96 15.81 -19.55
CA GLY A 183 11.11 14.87 -18.83
C GLY A 183 10.15 15.64 -17.92
N VAL A 184 8.86 15.30 -17.99
CA VAL A 184 7.82 15.83 -17.11
C VAL A 184 7.08 14.65 -16.52
N ASN A 185 6.96 14.62 -15.20
CA ASN A 185 6.12 13.66 -14.49
C ASN A 185 4.98 14.40 -13.78
N PHE A 186 3.85 13.71 -13.67
CA PHE A 186 2.67 14.17 -12.95
C PHE A 186 2.08 13.00 -12.20
N SER A 187 1.82 13.19 -10.92
CA SER A 187 1.18 12.18 -10.07
C SER A 187 0.10 12.85 -9.24
N LYS A 188 -1.09 12.23 -9.20
CA LYS A 188 -2.16 12.63 -8.31
C LYS A 188 -2.70 11.39 -7.60
N ASN A 189 -2.59 11.37 -6.28
CA ASN A 189 -3.18 10.34 -5.43
C ASN A 189 -4.29 10.95 -4.57
N THR A 190 -5.38 10.21 -4.42
CA THR A 190 -6.42 10.47 -3.43
C THR A 190 -6.45 9.28 -2.48
N ASN A 191 -6.16 9.55 -1.20
CA ASN A 191 -6.31 8.58 -0.13
C ASN A 191 -7.62 8.86 0.60
N LYS A 192 -8.53 7.88 0.71
CA LYS A 192 -9.83 8.01 1.35
C LYS A 192 -10.09 6.87 2.34
N VAL A 193 -10.58 7.24 3.52
CA VAL A 193 -11.05 6.29 4.55
C VAL A 193 -12.42 5.77 4.13
N LYS A 194 -12.53 4.49 3.82
CA LYS A 194 -13.81 3.84 3.45
C LYS A 194 -14.56 3.33 4.67
N SER A 195 -13.84 2.80 5.65
CA SER A 195 -14.40 2.37 6.93
C SER A 195 -13.31 2.38 8.00
N LEU A 196 -13.74 2.49 9.25
CA LEU A 196 -12.92 2.23 10.43
C LEU A 196 -13.49 0.99 11.14
N VAL A 197 -13.03 0.72 12.36
CA VAL A 197 -13.58 -0.37 13.18
C VAL A 197 -15.05 -0.10 13.49
N ASP A 198 -15.86 -1.15 13.58
CA ASP A 198 -17.28 -1.09 13.91
C ASP A 198 -17.56 -0.16 15.09
N GLY A 199 -18.49 0.78 14.87
CA GLY A 199 -18.89 1.79 15.86
C GLY A 199 -17.98 3.02 15.94
N MET A 200 -17.00 3.17 15.04
CA MET A 200 -16.18 4.39 14.95
C MET A 200 -16.27 5.04 13.57
N ASP A 201 -16.59 6.33 13.55
CA ASP A 201 -16.56 7.16 12.33
C ASP A 201 -15.33 8.07 12.26
N TYR A 202 -14.58 8.19 13.36
CA TYR A 202 -13.39 9.01 13.49
C TYR A 202 -12.29 8.29 14.27
N PHE A 203 -11.05 8.39 13.79
CA PHE A 203 -9.84 7.87 14.42
C PHE A 203 -8.84 9.01 14.60
N GLU A 204 -8.48 9.35 15.83
CA GLU A 204 -7.46 10.37 16.10
C GLU A 204 -6.06 9.82 15.76
N LEU A 205 -5.36 10.46 14.81
CA LEU A 205 -4.00 10.11 14.40
C LEU A 205 -2.96 10.88 15.22
N ALA A 206 -3.21 12.17 15.45
CA ALA A 206 -2.33 13.04 16.23
C ALA A 206 -3.14 14.17 16.87
N LYS A 207 -2.67 14.70 17.99
CA LYS A 207 -3.30 15.80 18.71
C LYS A 207 -2.28 16.82 19.20
N ALA A 208 -2.54 18.08 18.90
CA ALA A 208 -1.86 19.23 19.48
C ALA A 208 -2.68 19.76 20.65
N THR A 209 -2.53 19.14 21.83
CA THR A 209 -3.31 19.44 23.04
C THR A 209 -3.24 20.91 23.45
N TRP A 210 -2.13 21.61 23.14
CA TRP A 210 -1.89 23.01 23.48
C TRP A 210 -2.71 24.02 22.65
N CYS A 211 -3.25 23.62 21.49
CA CYS A 211 -4.11 24.48 20.66
C CYS A 211 -5.47 23.85 20.31
N GLY A 212 -5.79 22.68 20.90
CA GLY A 212 -7.08 22.01 20.69
C GLY A 212 -7.29 21.45 19.29
N VAL A 213 -6.21 21.24 18.52
CA VAL A 213 -6.26 20.70 17.15
C VAL A 213 -5.93 19.21 17.15
N SER A 214 -6.68 18.42 16.38
CA SER A 214 -6.37 17.01 16.11
C SER A 214 -6.39 16.72 14.62
N VAL A 215 -5.51 15.81 14.20
CA VAL A 215 -5.51 15.18 12.89
C VAL A 215 -6.14 13.82 13.07
N GLY A 216 -7.08 13.45 12.21
CA GLY A 216 -7.75 12.17 12.30
C GLY A 216 -8.21 11.64 10.97
N ALA A 217 -8.36 10.32 10.92
CA ALA A 217 -8.97 9.61 9.82
C ALA A 217 -10.49 9.57 10.07
N GLN A 218 -11.26 10.17 9.17
CA GLN A 218 -12.72 10.20 9.24
C GLN A 218 -13.32 9.41 8.07
N VAL A 219 -14.32 8.57 8.35
CA VAL A 219 -15.01 7.79 7.31
C VAL A 219 -15.59 8.72 6.27
N GLY A 220 -15.26 8.49 5.00
CA GLY A 220 -15.70 9.31 3.87
C GLY A 220 -14.74 10.44 3.49
N GLU A 221 -13.79 10.80 4.36
CA GLU A 221 -12.82 11.87 4.12
C GLU A 221 -11.46 11.32 3.68
N ASN A 222 -10.59 12.25 3.29
CA ASN A 222 -9.21 11.89 3.01
C ASN A 222 -8.50 11.44 4.29
N TYR A 223 -7.56 10.50 4.16
CA TYR A 223 -6.75 10.08 5.29
C TYR A 223 -5.68 11.15 5.59
N GLY A 224 -5.82 11.83 6.72
CA GLY A 224 -4.89 12.88 7.17
C GLY A 224 -5.37 14.29 6.86
#